data_AF-C9PMJ5-F1
#
_entry.id   AF-C9PMJ5-F1
#
_cell.length_a   1.000
_cell.length_b   1.000
_cell.length_c   1.000
_cell.angle_alpha   90.00
_cell.angle_beta   90.00
_cell.angle_gamma   90.00
#
_symmetry.space_group_name_H-M   'P 1'
#
loop_
_entity.id
_entity.type
_entity.pdbx_description
1 polymer ?
#
loop_
_entity_poly.entity_id
_entity_poly.type
_entity_poly.pdbx_seq_one_letter_code
_entity_poly.pdbx_strand_id
1 'polypeptide(L)' 'MVQLESRERKVNDSKNKIDEIENRIILLGDLFRLYMFLDTVTMPHSDIIEKLEFNIRYLRDFIRENGIDSLFPFK' A
#
# COMPACT_ATOMS: atom_id res chain seq x y z
N MET A 1 3.11 -4.54 -15.79
CA MET A 1 2.44 -5.58 -14.99
C MET A 1 3.40 -6.37 -14.10
N VAL A 2 4.51 -6.94 -14.61
CA VAL A 2 5.48 -7.75 -13.84
C VAL A 2 5.99 -7.09 -12.53
N GLN A 3 6.12 -5.76 -12.49
CA GLN A 3 6.54 -5.05 -11.29
C GLN A 3 5.50 -5.08 -10.16
N LEU A 4 4.20 -4.92 -10.44
CA LEU A 4 3.17 -4.85 -9.39
C LEU A 4 2.98 -6.22 -8.72
N GLU A 5 2.88 -7.28 -9.52
CA GLU A 5 2.81 -8.66 -9.01
C GLU A 5 4.04 -9.03 -8.16
N SER A 6 5.22 -8.55 -8.55
CA SER A 6 6.42 -8.74 -7.74
C SER A 6 6.35 -7.98 -6.40
N ARG A 7 5.68 -6.83 -6.33
CA ARG A 7 5.51 -6.07 -5.08
C ARG A 7 4.50 -6.73 -4.17
N GLU A 8 3.39 -7.19 -4.71
CA GLU A 8 2.37 -7.92 -3.96
C GLU A 8 2.92 -9.22 -3.38
N ARG A 9 3.75 -9.96 -4.14
CA ARG A 9 4.48 -11.11 -3.61
C ARG A 9 5.34 -10.74 -2.41
N LYS A 10 6.10 -9.64 -2.47
CA LYS A 10 6.94 -9.21 -1.33
C LYS A 10 6.12 -8.88 -0.08
N VAL A 11 4.93 -8.32 -0.23
CA VAL A 11 4.00 -8.11 0.89
C VAL A 11 3.54 -9.45 1.46
N ASN A 12 3.11 -10.38 0.62
CA ASN A 12 2.62 -11.69 1.06
C ASN A 12 3.71 -12.58 1.68
N ASP A 13 4.94 -12.47 1.18
CA ASP A 13 6.11 -13.24 1.63
C ASP A 13 6.90 -12.52 2.74
N SER A 14 6.35 -11.46 3.32
CA SER A 14 7.02 -10.68 4.36
C SER A 14 7.31 -11.51 5.61
N LYS A 15 8.51 -11.35 6.16
CA LYS A 15 9.04 -12.22 7.23
C LYS A 15 8.46 -11.90 8.61
N ASN A 16 7.98 -10.68 8.79
CA ASN A 16 7.35 -10.20 10.01
C ASN A 16 6.47 -8.98 9.71
N LYS A 17 5.77 -8.49 10.74
CA LYS A 17 4.84 -7.37 10.59
C LYS A 17 5.51 -6.08 10.11
N ILE A 18 6.71 -5.75 10.58
CA ILE A 18 7.41 -4.52 10.17
C ILE A 18 7.82 -4.61 8.70
N ASP A 19 8.39 -5.74 8.28
CA ASP A 19 8.72 -6.00 6.87
C ASP A 19 7.47 -5.93 5.97
N GLU A 20 6.32 -6.45 6.44
CA GLU A 20 5.04 -6.32 5.74
C GLU A 20 4.63 -4.86 5.56
N ILE A 21 4.72 -4.06 6.62
CA ILE A 21 4.36 -2.63 6.59
C ILE A 21 5.29 -1.86 5.66
N GLU A 22 6.60 -2.11 5.68
CA GLU A 22 7.56 -1.52 4.74
C GLU A 22 7.21 -1.86 3.29
N ASN A 23 6.98 -3.14 2.99
CA ASN A 23 6.61 -3.58 1.64
C ASN A 23 5.27 -2.99 1.18
N ARG A 24 4.29 -2.82 2.09
CA ARG A 24 3.00 -2.17 1.80
C ARG A 24 3.14 -0.68 1.52
N ILE A 25 4.00 0.04 2.24
CA ILE A 25 4.28 1.46 1.95
C ILE A 25 4.88 1.61 0.55
N ILE A 26 5.81 0.72 0.17
CA ILE A 26 6.40 0.73 -1.16
C ILE A 26 5.34 0.39 -2.24
N LEU A 27 4.53 -0.65 -2.01
CA LEU A 27 3.43 -1.02 -2.90
C LEU A 27 2.44 0.13 -3.08
N LEU A 28 2.13 0.85 -2.00
CA LEU A 28 1.22 2.00 -2.03
C LEU A 28 1.75 3.11 -2.93
N GLY A 29 3.07 3.37 -2.92
CA GLY A 29 3.71 4.31 -3.85
C GLY A 29 3.54 3.91 -5.32
N ASP A 30 3.74 2.63 -5.63
CA ASP A 30 3.55 2.09 -6.97
C ASP A 30 2.08 2.18 -7.42
N LEU A 31 1.12 1.89 -6.53
CA LEU A 31 -0.31 2.03 -6.79
C LEU A 31 -0.75 3.49 -7.00
N PHE A 32 -0.23 4.43 -6.22
CA PHE A 32 -0.51 5.86 -6.43
C PHE A 32 0.02 6.34 -7.78
N ARG A 33 1.18 5.84 -8.20
CA ARG A 33 1.71 6.13 -9.53
C ARG A 33 0.74 5.65 -10.61
N LEU A 34 0.22 4.43 -10.50
CA LEU A 34 -0.78 3.93 -11.45
C LEU A 34 -2.06 4.77 -11.43
N TYR A 35 -2.52 5.18 -10.25
CA TYR A 35 -3.69 6.04 -10.09
C TYR A 35 -3.53 7.42 -10.74
N MET A 36 -2.34 8.03 -10.67
CA MET A 36 -2.07 9.31 -11.36
C MET A 36 -2.11 9.19 -12.89
N PHE A 37 -1.97 7.97 -13.42
CA PHE A 37 -1.86 7.70 -14.85
C PHE A 37 -2.96 6.74 -15.34
N LEU A 38 -4.15 6.76 -14.70
CA LEU A 38 -5.25 5.82 -14.97
C LEU A 38 -5.60 5.70 -16.46
N ASP A 39 -5.75 6.83 -17.16
CA ASP A 39 -6.12 6.85 -18.58
C ASP A 39 -5.07 6.21 -19.50
N THR A 40 -3.87 5.91 -18.99
CA THR A 40 -2.75 5.36 -19.75
C THR A 40 -2.39 3.92 -19.35
N VAL A 41 -2.97 3.39 -18.28
CA VAL A 41 -2.69 2.04 -17.80
C VAL A 41 -3.73 1.07 -18.32
N THR A 42 -3.32 -0.15 -18.64
CA THR A 42 -4.21 -1.20 -19.16
C THR A 42 -4.91 -2.00 -18.05
N MET A 43 -4.61 -1.68 -16.79
CA MET A 43 -5.18 -2.36 -15.63
C MET A 43 -6.57 -1.77 -15.33
N PRO A 44 -7.56 -2.58 -14.93
CA PRO A 44 -8.86 -2.04 -14.56
C PRO A 44 -8.74 -0.98 -13.47
N HIS A 45 -9.39 0.17 -13.67
CA HIS A 45 -9.32 1.28 -12.72
C HIS A 45 -9.87 0.88 -11.34
N SER A 46 -10.92 0.06 -11.33
CA SER A 46 -11.50 -0.54 -10.12
C SER A 46 -10.46 -1.29 -9.30
N ASP A 47 -9.62 -2.09 -9.94
CA ASP A 47 -8.64 -2.93 -9.26
C ASP A 47 -7.55 -2.07 -8.61
N ILE A 48 -7.12 -0.99 -9.28
CA ILE A 48 -6.15 -0.05 -8.73
C ILE A 48 -6.73 0.65 -7.49
N ILE A 49 -7.98 1.13 -7.59
CA ILE A 49 -8.66 1.83 -6.50
C ILE A 49 -8.88 0.89 -5.31
N GLU A 50 -9.38 -0.32 -5.53
CA GLU A 50 -9.61 -1.30 -4.46
C GLU A 50 -8.30 -1.65 -3.74
N LYS A 51 -7.21 -1.87 -4.48
CA LYS A 51 -5.88 -2.14 -3.91
C LYS A 51 -5.35 -0.95 -3.11
N LEU A 52 -5.58 0.29 -3.57
CA LEU A 52 -5.23 1.50 -2.83
C LEU A 52 -5.97 1.58 -1.51
N GLU A 53 -7.30 1.48 -1.55
CA GLU A 53 -8.15 1.59 -0.36
C GLU A 53 -7.81 0.51 0.68
N PHE A 54 -7.59 -0.71 0.24
CA PHE A 54 -7.18 -1.82 1.10
C PHE A 54 -5.85 -1.52 1.82
N ASN A 55 -4.82 -1.13 1.07
CA ASN A 55 -3.50 -0.86 1.66
C ASN A 55 -3.51 0.37 2.59
N ILE A 56 -4.25 1.43 2.23
CA ILE A 56 -4.41 2.61 3.10
C ILE A 56 -5.11 2.22 4.40
N ARG A 57 -6.19 1.45 4.33
CA ARG A 57 -6.93 1.00 5.52
C ARG A 57 -6.03 0.16 6.42
N TYR A 58 -5.33 -0.82 5.85
CA TYR A 58 -4.43 -1.69 6.59
C TYR A 58 -3.32 -0.91 7.31
N LEU A 59 -2.67 0.03 6.62
CA LEU A 59 -1.62 0.88 7.20
C LEU A 59 -2.17 1.81 8.29
N ARG A 60 -3.37 2.36 8.09
CA ARG A 60 -4.04 3.21 9.08
C ARG A 60 -4.38 2.42 10.35
N ASP A 61 -4.90 1.21 10.20
CA ASP A 61 -5.20 0.33 11.33
C ASP A 61 -3.92 -0.01 12.09
N PHE A 62 -2.83 -0.34 11.39
CA PHE A 62 -1.53 -0.57 12.02
C PHE A 62 -1.02 0.64 12.83
N ILE A 63 -1.10 1.85 12.25
CA ILE A 63 -0.68 3.09 12.94
C ILE A 63 -1.49 3.29 14.23
N ARG A 64 -2.82 3.13 14.15
CA ARG A 64 -3.73 3.32 15.29
C ARG A 64 -3.53 2.27 16.37
N GLU A 65 -3.44 1.00 16.00
CA GLU A 65 -3.27 -0.12 16.93
C GLU A 65 -1.97 -0.04 17.72
N ASN A 66 -0.92 0.54 17.12
CA ASN A 66 0.39 0.70 17.75
C ASN A 66 0.58 2.09 18.40
N GLY A 67 -0.45 2.93 18.42
CA GLY A 67 -0.38 4.28 18.99
C GLY A 67 0.66 5.18 18.32
N ILE A 68 1.01 4.91 17.06
CA ILE A 68 2.06 5.63 16.33
C ILE A 68 1.62 7.07 16.05
N ASP A 69 0.32 7.29 15.86
CA ASP A 69 -0.29 8.61 15.73
C ASP A 69 0.05 9.54 16.90
N SER A 70 0.17 8.99 18.11
CA SER A 70 0.57 9.76 19.31
C SER A 70 2.04 10.22 19.30
N LEU A 71 2.89 9.60 18.46
CA LEU A 71 4.31 9.94 18.35
C LEU A 71 4.56 11.21 17.53
N PHE A 72 3.57 11.64 16.75
CA PHE A 72 3.68 12.83 15.91
C PHE A 72 2.79 13.94 16.47
N PRO A 73 3.31 15.17 16.66
CA PRO A 73 2.57 16.28 17.26
C PRO A 73 1.53 16.91 16.31
N PHE A 74 1.22 16.27 15.18
CA PHE A 74 0.31 16.79 14.16
C PHE A 74 -1.07 16.18 14.39
N LYS A 75 -1.91 16.91 15.13
CA LYS A 75 -3.38 16.71 15.18
C LYS A 75 -4.06 17.82 14.40
#